data_AF-A0A255HQM8-F1
#
_entry.id   AF-A0A255HQM8-F1
#
_cell.length_a   1.000
_cell.length_b   1.000
_cell.length_c   1.000
_cell.angle_alpha   90.00
_cell.angle_beta   90.00
_cell.angle_gamma   90.00
#
_symmetry.space_group_name_H-M   'P 1'
#
loop_
_entity.id
_entity.type
_entity.pdbx_description
1 polymer ?
#
loop_
_entity_poly.entity_id
_entity_poly.type
_entity_poly.pdbx_seq_one_letter_code
_entity_poly.pdbx_strand_id
1 'polypeptide(L)'
;MQTKTRTKLPKRADQADQVRMLTEAIGAERIDPALPYMPQVFNMLKQAILAIRLIPGTPLSEAAIAEVFGLSRTPVREALRELSTEGLLDIFPQAGSVVSRISVRLIEQGAFVRGALETANLMDLVTRLDSNGRARIEHIIGLQRQVLAAKDYEGFYAQDEAMHKLFFELTDRVPVWHIVNQGKQHVDRARMLISREWKESSQRAFGDHLRIVDALFAQDKVLLAAALAEHFARVKESVLAFSHISHQQFFVE
;
A
#
# COMPACT_ATOMS: atom_id res chain seq x y z
N MET A 1 -24.66 -15.26 19.97
CA MET A 1 -25.14 -15.41 18.58
C MET A 1 -24.57 -14.24 17.76
N GLN A 2 -23.46 -14.46 17.04
CA GLN A 2 -22.90 -13.44 16.15
C GLN A 2 -23.72 -13.42 14.86
N THR A 3 -24.37 -12.30 14.59
CA THR A 3 -25.05 -12.01 13.33
C THR A 3 -24.01 -11.91 12.23
N LYS A 4 -23.88 -12.96 11.41
CA LYS A 4 -23.13 -12.88 10.14
C LYS A 4 -23.78 -11.80 9.28
N THR A 5 -23.17 -10.64 9.18
CA THR A 5 -23.55 -9.58 8.25
C THR A 5 -23.42 -10.17 6.84
N ARG A 6 -24.57 -10.54 6.25
CA ARG A 6 -24.63 -11.17 4.93
C ARG A 6 -24.21 -10.12 3.91
N THR A 7 -22.96 -10.16 3.45
CA THR A 7 -22.45 -9.29 2.38
C THR A 7 -23.40 -9.39 1.19
N LYS A 8 -24.10 -8.30 0.86
CA LYS A 8 -24.99 -8.27 -0.31
C LYS A 8 -24.15 -8.55 -1.55
N LEU A 9 -24.63 -9.44 -2.40
CA LEU A 9 -24.03 -9.70 -3.72
C LEU A 9 -23.93 -8.36 -4.47
N PRO A 10 -22.78 -8.03 -5.07
CA PRO A 10 -22.64 -6.81 -5.85
C PRO A 10 -23.64 -6.85 -7.02
N LYS A 11 -24.36 -5.74 -7.22
CA LYS A 11 -25.17 -5.55 -8.43
C LYS A 11 -24.19 -5.51 -9.61
N ARG A 12 -24.44 -6.29 -10.68
CA ARG A 12 -23.63 -6.18 -11.91
C ARG A 12 -23.70 -4.73 -12.40
N ALA A 13 -22.58 -4.03 -12.36
CA ALA A 13 -22.45 -2.72 -12.96
C ALA A 13 -22.53 -2.85 -14.48
N ASP A 14 -23.01 -1.79 -15.15
CA ASP A 14 -22.98 -1.72 -16.60
C ASP A 14 -21.55 -1.85 -17.13
N GLN A 15 -21.37 -2.57 -18.25
CA GLN A 15 -20.04 -2.88 -18.76
C GLN A 15 -19.33 -1.61 -19.25
N ALA A 16 -20.04 -0.67 -19.89
CA ALA A 16 -19.42 0.56 -20.37
C ALA A 16 -18.96 1.46 -19.21
N ASP A 17 -19.75 1.50 -18.12
CA ASP A 17 -19.34 2.19 -16.90
C ASP A 17 -18.09 1.58 -16.26
N GLN A 18 -17.98 0.25 -16.23
CA GLN A 18 -16.80 -0.45 -15.74
C GLN A 18 -15.57 -0.17 -16.60
N VAL A 19 -15.68 -0.20 -17.93
CA VAL A 19 -14.56 0.09 -18.84
C VAL A 19 -14.06 1.51 -18.65
N ARG A 20 -14.97 2.50 -18.55
CA ARG A 20 -14.59 3.91 -18.30
C ARG A 20 -13.80 4.07 -16.99
N MET A 21 -14.35 3.57 -15.88
CA MET A 21 -13.73 3.66 -14.56
C MET A 21 -12.38 2.93 -14.49
N LEU A 22 -12.26 1.76 -15.13
CA LEU A 22 -10.99 1.04 -15.23
C LEU A 22 -9.99 1.78 -16.12
N THR A 23 -10.42 2.38 -17.24
CA THR A 23 -9.53 3.17 -18.10
C THR A 23 -8.92 4.34 -17.32
N GLU A 24 -9.70 5.02 -16.49
CA GLU A 24 -9.20 6.09 -15.62
C GLU A 24 -8.22 5.57 -14.56
N ALA A 25 -8.48 4.39 -13.96
CA ALA A 25 -7.68 3.86 -12.86
C ALA A 25 -6.38 3.15 -13.29
N ILE A 26 -6.38 2.49 -14.45
CA ILE A 26 -5.30 1.61 -14.93
C ILE A 26 -4.95 1.78 -16.41
N GLY A 27 -5.68 2.58 -17.19
CA GLY A 27 -5.50 2.68 -18.65
C GLY A 27 -4.27 3.45 -19.12
N ALA A 28 -3.60 4.19 -18.24
CA ALA A 28 -2.32 4.84 -18.56
C ALA A 28 -1.15 3.83 -18.66
N GLU A 29 -1.30 2.67 -18.01
CA GLU A 29 -0.31 1.61 -17.99
C GLU A 29 -0.34 0.82 -19.31
N ARG A 30 0.82 0.46 -19.85
CA ARG A 30 0.92 -0.27 -21.12
C ARG A 30 1.41 -1.69 -20.88
N ILE A 31 0.70 -2.65 -21.46
CA ILE A 31 1.13 -4.04 -21.50
C ILE A 31 2.29 -4.17 -22.48
N ASP A 32 3.38 -4.78 -22.02
CA ASP A 32 4.48 -5.23 -22.86
C ASP A 32 4.17 -6.63 -23.41
N PRO A 33 3.97 -6.79 -24.74
CA PRO A 33 3.69 -8.08 -25.35
C PRO A 33 4.88 -9.05 -25.33
N ALA A 34 6.10 -8.58 -25.02
CA ALA A 34 7.28 -9.44 -24.89
C ALA A 34 7.34 -10.16 -23.53
N LEU A 35 6.53 -9.75 -22.55
CA LEU A 35 6.52 -10.31 -21.19
C LEU A 35 5.22 -11.06 -20.91
N PRO A 36 5.20 -11.99 -19.94
CA PRO A 36 3.97 -12.66 -19.53
C PRO A 36 2.88 -11.66 -19.12
N TYR A 37 1.65 -11.84 -19.64
CA TYR A 37 0.55 -10.90 -19.42
C TYR A 37 0.03 -10.91 -17.98
N MET A 38 -0.11 -12.10 -17.37
CA MET A 38 -0.72 -12.23 -16.04
C MET A 38 0.02 -11.39 -14.98
N PRO A 39 1.36 -11.49 -14.80
CA PRO A 39 2.07 -10.66 -13.81
C PRO A 39 1.92 -9.16 -14.04
N GLN A 40 1.83 -8.72 -15.29
CA GLN A 40 1.63 -7.30 -15.63
C GLN A 40 0.25 -6.83 -15.17
N VAL A 41 -0.81 -7.57 -15.54
CA VAL A 41 -2.19 -7.27 -15.12
C VAL A 41 -2.32 -7.29 -13.60
N PHE A 42 -1.72 -8.29 -12.94
CA PHE A 42 -1.66 -8.39 -11.49
C PHE A 42 -1.04 -7.13 -10.86
N ASN A 43 0.15 -6.74 -11.31
CA ASN A 43 0.87 -5.60 -10.76
C ASN A 43 0.11 -4.28 -10.98
N MET A 44 -0.43 -4.05 -12.17
CA MET A 44 -1.19 -2.83 -12.49
C MET A 44 -2.44 -2.69 -11.62
N LEU A 45 -3.21 -3.79 -11.46
CA LEU A 45 -4.38 -3.81 -10.59
C LEU A 45 -3.99 -3.64 -9.11
N LYS A 46 -2.94 -4.33 -8.65
CA LYS A 46 -2.43 -4.21 -7.28
C LYS A 46 -2.08 -2.77 -6.96
N GLN A 47 -1.32 -2.10 -7.82
CA GLN A 47 -0.95 -0.70 -7.64
C GLN A 47 -2.18 0.21 -7.60
N ALA A 48 -3.16 0.01 -8.47
CA ALA A 48 -4.39 0.80 -8.45
C ALA A 48 -5.23 0.58 -7.18
N ILE A 49 -5.23 -0.62 -6.60
CA ILE A 49 -5.89 -0.94 -5.33
C ILE A 49 -5.15 -0.29 -4.15
N LEU A 50 -3.81 -0.39 -4.11
CA LEU A 50 -2.99 0.17 -3.04
C LEU A 50 -3.03 1.70 -3.04
N ALA A 51 -3.00 2.33 -4.22
CA ALA A 51 -3.12 3.78 -4.41
C ALA A 51 -4.56 4.30 -4.22
N ILE A 52 -5.54 3.41 -3.97
CA ILE A 52 -6.97 3.75 -3.81
C ILE A 52 -7.55 4.41 -5.08
N ARG A 53 -6.96 4.16 -6.26
CA ARG A 53 -7.60 4.48 -7.56
C ARG A 53 -8.80 3.55 -7.79
N LEU A 54 -8.66 2.30 -7.36
CA LEU A 54 -9.77 1.36 -7.18
C LEU A 54 -10.13 1.29 -5.68
N ILE A 55 -11.17 2.01 -5.28
CA ILE A 55 -11.56 2.14 -3.87
C ILE A 55 -12.11 0.81 -3.31
N PRO A 56 -12.02 0.57 -1.98
CA PRO A 56 -12.62 -0.62 -1.37
C PRO A 56 -14.12 -0.73 -1.70
N GLY A 57 -14.59 -1.94 -2.03
CA GLY A 57 -15.96 -2.20 -2.47
C GLY A 57 -16.20 -2.03 -3.98
N THR A 58 -15.20 -1.61 -4.76
CA THR A 58 -15.33 -1.48 -6.22
C THR A 58 -15.54 -2.85 -6.87
N PRO A 59 -16.65 -3.09 -7.61
CA PRO A 59 -16.80 -4.29 -8.40
C PRO A 59 -15.87 -4.27 -9.60
N LEU A 60 -15.28 -5.43 -9.91
CA LEU A 60 -14.35 -5.62 -11.03
C LEU A 60 -14.85 -6.72 -11.97
N SER A 61 -14.99 -6.37 -13.24
CA SER A 61 -15.37 -7.29 -14.32
C SER A 61 -14.16 -7.80 -15.08
N GLU A 62 -13.99 -9.14 -15.16
CA GLU A 62 -12.98 -9.78 -16.03
C GLU A 62 -13.08 -9.28 -17.47
N ALA A 63 -14.30 -9.09 -17.97
CA ALA A 63 -14.53 -8.66 -19.35
C ALA A 63 -14.09 -7.20 -19.57
N ALA A 64 -14.40 -6.32 -18.63
CA ALA A 64 -14.03 -4.91 -18.75
C ALA A 64 -12.52 -4.70 -18.59
N ILE A 65 -11.87 -5.43 -17.68
CA ILE A 65 -10.40 -5.38 -17.53
C ILE A 65 -9.71 -5.91 -18.80
N ALA A 66 -10.20 -7.03 -19.35
CA ALA A 66 -9.70 -7.58 -20.61
C ALA A 66 -9.83 -6.59 -21.77
N GLU A 67 -10.96 -5.88 -21.84
CA GLU A 67 -11.21 -4.84 -22.85
C GLU A 67 -10.24 -3.65 -22.71
N VAL A 68 -10.05 -3.13 -21.49
CA VAL A 68 -9.12 -2.01 -21.22
C VAL A 68 -7.68 -2.34 -21.63
N PHE A 69 -7.23 -3.57 -21.37
CA PHE A 69 -5.87 -3.99 -21.73
C PHE A 69 -5.74 -4.60 -23.13
N GLY A 70 -6.84 -4.79 -23.87
CA GLY A 70 -6.83 -5.47 -25.17
C GLY A 70 -6.40 -6.94 -25.09
N LEU A 71 -6.70 -7.63 -23.98
CA LEU A 71 -6.29 -9.01 -23.71
C LEU A 71 -7.47 -9.98 -23.72
N SER A 72 -7.18 -11.28 -23.68
CA SER A 72 -8.19 -12.30 -23.39
C SER A 72 -8.51 -12.36 -21.88
N ARG A 73 -9.61 -13.00 -21.50
CA ARG A 73 -10.03 -13.11 -20.09
C ARG A 73 -9.15 -14.02 -19.23
N THR A 74 -8.38 -14.94 -19.84
CA THR A 74 -7.58 -15.93 -19.11
C THR A 74 -6.51 -15.28 -18.22
N PRO A 75 -5.57 -14.45 -18.74
CA PRO A 75 -4.56 -13.82 -17.89
C PRO A 75 -5.17 -12.86 -16.86
N VAL A 76 -6.31 -12.24 -17.18
CA VAL A 76 -7.07 -11.39 -16.25
C VAL A 76 -7.62 -12.21 -15.08
N ARG A 77 -8.26 -13.34 -15.36
CA ARG A 77 -8.82 -14.21 -14.31
C ARG A 77 -7.74 -14.75 -13.38
N GLU A 78 -6.58 -15.12 -13.92
CA GLU A 78 -5.44 -15.57 -13.13
C GLU A 78 -4.92 -14.45 -12.22
N ALA A 79 -4.73 -13.25 -12.74
CA ALA A 79 -4.33 -12.09 -11.95
C ALA A 79 -5.33 -11.76 -10.82
N LEU A 80 -6.65 -11.80 -11.11
CA LEU A 80 -7.68 -11.57 -10.08
C LEU A 80 -7.66 -12.65 -9.00
N ARG A 81 -7.37 -13.90 -9.34
CA ARG A 81 -7.22 -14.99 -8.35
C ARG A 81 -6.03 -14.75 -7.44
N GLU A 82 -4.89 -14.36 -8.00
CA GLU A 82 -3.68 -14.07 -7.23
C GLU A 82 -3.88 -12.86 -6.29
N LEU A 83 -4.55 -11.80 -6.76
CA LEU A 83 -4.95 -10.68 -5.91
C LEU A 83 -5.90 -11.10 -4.78
N SER A 84 -6.77 -12.07 -5.04
CA SER A 84 -7.66 -12.62 -4.01
C SER A 84 -6.90 -13.47 -2.99
N THR A 85 -5.88 -14.21 -3.42
CA THR A 85 -4.97 -14.93 -2.50
C THR A 85 -4.20 -13.96 -1.60
N GLU A 86 -3.84 -12.77 -2.08
CA GLU A 86 -3.27 -11.70 -1.24
C GLU A 86 -4.31 -10.96 -0.38
N GLY A 87 -5.61 -11.30 -0.48
CA GLY A 87 -6.67 -10.64 0.29
C GLY A 87 -7.06 -9.25 -0.22
N LEU A 88 -6.57 -8.84 -1.40
CA LEU A 88 -6.92 -7.56 -2.02
C LEU A 88 -8.27 -7.59 -2.74
N LEU A 89 -8.76 -8.77 -3.10
CA LEU A 89 -10.06 -8.98 -3.73
C LEU A 89 -10.89 -10.08 -3.05
N ASP A 90 -12.19 -9.85 -2.97
CA ASP A 90 -13.19 -10.86 -2.67
C ASP A 90 -13.79 -11.40 -3.98
N ILE A 91 -13.64 -12.70 -4.24
CA ILE A 91 -14.22 -13.36 -5.42
C ILE A 91 -15.52 -14.05 -5.04
N PHE A 92 -16.62 -13.63 -5.67
CA PHE A 92 -17.93 -14.23 -5.49
C PHE A 92 -18.27 -15.10 -6.71
N PRO A 93 -18.47 -16.42 -6.54
CA PRO A 93 -18.87 -17.30 -7.63
C PRO A 93 -20.08 -16.74 -8.38
N GLN A 94 -19.99 -16.64 -9.70
CA GLN A 94 -21.02 -16.13 -10.62
C GLN A 94 -21.41 -14.64 -10.48
N ALA A 95 -20.98 -13.96 -9.40
CA ALA A 95 -21.31 -12.56 -9.14
C ALA A 95 -20.16 -11.58 -9.42
N GLY A 96 -18.94 -12.08 -9.63
CA GLY A 96 -17.76 -11.30 -10.00
C GLY A 96 -16.80 -11.08 -8.84
N SER A 97 -15.83 -10.19 -9.04
CA SER A 97 -14.83 -9.83 -8.05
C SER A 97 -15.10 -8.44 -7.50
N VAL A 98 -14.73 -8.20 -6.24
CA VAL A 98 -14.86 -6.90 -5.59
C VAL A 98 -13.55 -6.58 -4.87
N VAL A 99 -13.10 -5.32 -4.95
CA VAL A 99 -11.97 -4.86 -4.14
C VAL A 99 -12.32 -5.02 -2.65
N SER A 100 -11.52 -5.78 -1.92
CA SER A 100 -11.81 -6.12 -0.52
C SER A 100 -11.90 -4.88 0.34
N ARG A 101 -12.72 -4.90 1.39
CA ARG A 101 -12.69 -3.85 2.41
C ARG A 101 -11.42 -3.96 3.26
N ILE A 102 -11.03 -2.85 3.87
CA ILE A 102 -9.82 -2.77 4.69
C ILE A 102 -10.15 -3.33 6.08
N SER A 103 -9.51 -4.43 6.47
CA SER A 103 -9.70 -5.00 7.81
C SER A 103 -8.88 -4.24 8.85
N VAL A 104 -9.57 -3.79 9.90
CA VAL A 104 -9.00 -3.17 11.09
C VAL A 104 -8.07 -4.16 11.81
N ARG A 105 -8.50 -5.42 11.97
CA ARG A 105 -7.64 -6.47 12.50
C ARG A 105 -6.36 -6.68 11.69
N LEU A 106 -6.43 -6.65 10.36
CA LEU A 106 -5.25 -6.79 9.50
C LEU A 106 -4.36 -5.54 9.51
N ILE A 107 -4.91 -4.35 9.77
CA ILE A 107 -4.11 -3.14 10.03
C ILE A 107 -3.23 -3.34 11.27
N GLU A 108 -3.80 -3.83 12.38
CA GLU A 108 -3.04 -4.05 13.61
C GLU A 108 -1.92 -5.08 13.41
N GLN A 109 -2.22 -6.19 12.73
CA GLN A 109 -1.24 -7.24 12.41
C GLN A 109 -0.16 -6.72 11.45
N GLY A 110 -0.54 -5.98 10.41
CA GLY A 110 0.40 -5.39 9.48
C GLY A 110 1.30 -4.35 10.14
N ALA A 111 0.76 -3.52 11.03
CA ALA A 111 1.54 -2.56 11.81
C ALA A 111 2.54 -3.27 12.74
N PHE A 112 2.16 -4.40 13.34
CA PHE A 112 3.07 -5.23 14.14
C PHE A 112 4.21 -5.81 13.30
N VAL A 113 3.90 -6.44 12.16
CA VAL A 113 4.91 -7.02 11.25
C VAL A 113 5.89 -5.94 10.78
N ARG A 114 5.35 -4.81 10.30
CA ARG A 114 6.14 -3.67 9.84
C ARG A 114 7.04 -3.14 10.95
N GLY A 115 6.46 -2.82 12.11
CA GLY A 115 7.21 -2.27 13.25
C GLY A 115 8.32 -3.20 13.74
N ALA A 116 8.05 -4.50 13.86
CA ALA A 116 9.04 -5.46 14.32
C ALA A 116 10.21 -5.61 13.33
N LEU A 117 9.90 -5.83 12.04
CA LEU A 117 10.92 -6.12 11.03
C LEU A 117 11.72 -4.88 10.63
N GLU A 118 11.06 -3.73 10.47
CA GLU A 118 11.76 -2.49 10.15
C GLU A 118 12.63 -2.00 11.32
N THR A 119 12.16 -2.13 12.56
CA THR A 119 12.97 -1.76 13.73
C THR A 119 14.21 -2.63 13.83
N ALA A 120 14.05 -3.96 13.73
CA ALA A 120 15.19 -4.88 13.75
C ALA A 120 16.18 -4.56 12.62
N ASN A 121 15.67 -4.25 11.42
CA ASN A 121 16.50 -3.92 10.28
C ASN A 121 17.30 -2.62 10.48
N LEU A 122 16.64 -1.55 10.94
CA LEU A 122 17.28 -0.26 11.17
C LEU A 122 18.28 -0.30 12.33
N MET A 123 18.02 -1.08 13.39
CA MET A 123 18.96 -1.28 14.49
C MET A 123 20.28 -1.92 14.06
N ASP A 124 20.23 -2.82 13.06
CA ASP A 124 21.41 -3.42 12.45
C ASP A 124 22.08 -2.46 11.44
N LEU A 125 21.28 -1.65 10.73
CA LEU A 125 21.81 -0.64 9.79
C LEU A 125 22.68 0.42 10.49
N VAL A 126 22.35 0.80 11.74
CA VAL A 126 23.14 1.77 12.52
C VAL A 126 24.64 1.50 12.49
N THR A 127 25.05 0.23 12.60
CA THR A 127 26.46 -0.15 12.66
C THR A 127 27.09 -0.44 11.30
N ARG A 128 26.31 -0.39 10.21
CA ARG A 128 26.71 -0.76 8.85
C ARG A 128 26.65 0.40 7.86
N LEU A 129 26.05 1.52 8.26
CA LEU A 129 25.80 2.64 7.37
C LEU A 129 27.12 3.30 6.93
N ASP A 130 27.44 3.17 5.65
CA ASP A 130 28.57 3.84 5.00
C ASP A 130 28.14 5.17 4.35
N SER A 131 29.11 5.87 3.76
CA SER A 131 28.88 7.16 3.09
C SER A 131 27.93 7.05 1.89
N ASN A 132 28.00 5.95 1.14
CA ASN A 132 27.13 5.70 0.00
C ASN A 132 25.68 5.49 0.45
N GLY A 133 25.45 4.66 1.47
CA GLY A 133 24.15 4.44 2.07
C GLY A 133 23.55 5.72 2.63
N ARG A 134 24.36 6.53 3.34
CA ARG A 134 23.95 7.86 3.82
C ARG A 134 23.47 8.75 2.67
N ALA A 135 24.26 8.88 1.60
CA ALA A 135 23.91 9.70 0.45
C ALA A 135 22.60 9.25 -0.22
N ARG A 136 22.37 7.93 -0.32
CA ARG A 136 21.11 7.36 -0.83
C ARG A 136 19.92 7.71 0.06
N ILE A 137 20.07 7.67 1.39
CA ILE A 137 19.03 8.05 2.34
C ILE A 137 18.73 9.55 2.25
N GLU A 138 19.76 10.40 2.18
CA GLU A 138 19.59 11.85 2.01
C GLU A 138 18.85 12.18 0.71
N HIS A 139 19.18 11.47 -0.38
CA HIS A 139 18.50 11.63 -1.65
C HIS A 139 17.00 11.30 -1.56
N ILE A 140 16.62 10.15 -1.00
CA ILE A 140 15.20 9.76 -0.91
C ILE A 140 14.40 10.67 0.03
N ILE A 141 15.01 11.18 1.10
CA ILE A 141 14.40 12.21 1.96
C ILE A 141 14.22 13.54 1.20
N GLY A 142 15.16 13.90 0.35
CA GLY A 142 15.04 15.03 -0.57
C GLY A 142 13.86 14.88 -1.52
N LEU A 143 13.68 13.69 -2.10
CA LEU A 143 12.52 13.40 -2.97
C LEU A 143 11.20 13.50 -2.21
N GLN A 144 11.10 12.91 -1.00
CA GLN A 144 9.91 13.05 -0.14
C GLN A 144 9.57 14.52 0.15
N ARG A 145 10.58 15.36 0.41
CA ARG A 145 10.39 16.80 0.62
C ARG A 145 9.81 17.50 -0.62
N GLN A 146 10.33 17.17 -1.81
CA GLN A 146 9.89 17.78 -3.07
C GLN A 146 8.43 17.47 -3.36
N VAL A 147 8.04 16.19 -3.29
CA VAL A 147 6.64 15.77 -3.55
C VAL A 147 5.67 16.33 -2.51
N LEU A 148 6.07 16.42 -1.23
CA LEU A 148 5.24 17.10 -0.21
C LEU A 148 5.09 18.60 -0.46
N ALA A 149 6.15 19.29 -0.90
CA ALA A 149 6.08 20.71 -1.24
C ALA A 149 5.12 20.94 -2.42
N ALA A 150 5.08 20.01 -3.38
CA ALA A 150 4.13 20.01 -4.49
C ALA A 150 2.71 19.58 -4.10
N LYS A 151 2.48 19.18 -2.84
CA LYS A 151 1.22 18.57 -2.36
C LYS A 151 0.82 17.32 -3.15
N ASP A 152 1.81 16.61 -3.68
CA ASP A 152 1.66 15.32 -4.33
C ASP A 152 1.75 14.21 -3.27
N TYR A 153 0.59 13.83 -2.72
CA TYR A 153 0.49 12.84 -1.65
C TYR A 153 0.69 11.40 -2.14
N GLU A 154 0.27 11.10 -3.38
CA GLU A 154 0.55 9.80 -4.01
C GLU A 154 2.06 9.67 -4.28
N GLY A 155 2.69 10.73 -4.79
CA GLY A 155 4.14 10.82 -4.91
C GLY A 155 4.86 10.68 -3.57
N PHE A 156 4.40 11.35 -2.51
CA PHE A 156 4.97 11.17 -1.16
C PHE A 156 4.91 9.72 -0.72
N TYR A 157 3.77 9.06 -0.89
CA TYR A 157 3.59 7.67 -0.51
C TYR A 157 4.52 6.73 -1.31
N ALA A 158 4.70 6.98 -2.61
CA ALA A 158 5.67 6.24 -3.42
C ALA A 158 7.11 6.41 -2.92
N GLN A 159 7.51 7.62 -2.51
CA GLN A 159 8.84 7.89 -1.96
C GLN A 159 9.02 7.38 -0.50
N ASP A 160 7.95 7.31 0.27
CA ASP A 160 7.88 6.64 1.59
C ASP A 160 8.18 5.14 1.44
N GLU A 161 7.46 4.46 0.54
CA GLU A 161 7.68 3.05 0.24
C GLU A 161 9.10 2.76 -0.26
N ALA A 162 9.61 3.60 -1.15
CA ALA A 162 10.97 3.48 -1.67
C ALA A 162 12.03 3.65 -0.57
N MET A 163 11.81 4.54 0.41
CA MET A 163 12.69 4.71 1.57
C MET A 163 12.67 3.46 2.46
N HIS A 164 11.49 2.91 2.77
CA HIS A 164 11.39 1.70 3.56
C HIS A 164 12.10 0.52 2.88
N LYS A 165 11.90 0.34 1.57
CA LYS A 165 12.62 -0.66 0.75
C LYS A 165 14.13 -0.42 0.77
N LEU A 166 14.59 0.82 0.63
CA LEU A 166 16.00 1.19 0.66
C LEU A 166 16.67 0.72 1.96
N PHE A 167 16.02 0.83 3.12
CA PHE A 167 16.63 0.35 4.38
C PHE A 167 16.90 -1.15 4.36
N PHE A 168 16.05 -1.95 3.70
CA PHE A 168 16.30 -3.39 3.53
C PHE A 168 17.32 -3.67 2.43
N GLU A 169 17.46 -2.81 1.42
CA GLU A 169 18.56 -2.91 0.44
C GLU A 169 19.91 -2.67 1.10
N LEU A 170 20.01 -1.68 2.00
CA LEU A 170 21.25 -1.32 2.69
C LEU A 170 21.71 -2.38 3.71
N THR A 171 20.88 -3.39 3.99
CA THR A 171 21.20 -4.51 4.88
C THR A 171 21.18 -5.86 4.16
N ASP A 172 21.05 -5.86 2.83
CA ASP A 172 20.92 -7.06 2.00
C ASP A 172 19.74 -7.97 2.38
N ARG A 173 18.62 -7.37 2.82
CA ARG A 173 17.39 -8.06 3.28
C ARG A 173 16.17 -7.77 2.43
N VAL A 174 16.35 -7.52 1.13
CA VAL A 174 15.25 -7.28 0.19
C VAL A 174 14.14 -8.36 0.23
N PRO A 175 14.43 -9.67 0.40
CA PRO A 175 13.36 -10.66 0.59
C PRO A 175 12.48 -10.40 1.83
N VAL A 176 13.04 -9.86 2.92
CA VAL A 176 12.28 -9.49 4.13
C VAL A 176 11.36 -8.30 3.85
N TRP A 177 11.79 -7.34 3.02
CA TRP A 177 10.92 -6.25 2.56
C TRP A 177 9.66 -6.79 1.87
N HIS A 178 9.74 -7.86 1.08
CA HIS A 178 8.56 -8.43 0.42
C HIS A 178 7.54 -8.95 1.44
N ILE A 179 8.00 -9.55 2.53
CA ILE A 179 7.15 -10.01 3.64
C ILE A 179 6.49 -8.80 4.33
N VAL A 180 7.26 -7.75 4.62
CA VAL A 180 6.73 -6.50 5.19
C VAL A 180 5.68 -5.90 4.27
N ASN A 181 6.00 -5.76 2.99
CA ASN A 181 5.15 -5.15 1.98
C ASN A 181 3.84 -5.91 1.77
N GLN A 182 3.87 -7.25 1.77
CA GLN A 182 2.65 -8.06 1.75
C GLN A 182 1.86 -7.94 3.06
N GLY A 183 2.52 -7.94 4.21
CA GLY A 183 1.85 -7.85 5.51
C GLY A 183 1.18 -6.50 5.79
N LYS A 184 1.70 -5.40 5.22
CA LYS A 184 1.23 -4.04 5.50
C LYS A 184 0.20 -3.49 4.50
N GLN A 185 -0.24 -4.26 3.51
CA GLN A 185 -1.16 -3.79 2.46
C GLN A 185 -2.45 -3.11 2.99
N HIS A 186 -2.99 -3.60 4.11
CA HIS A 186 -4.16 -2.96 4.74
C HIS A 186 -3.82 -1.62 5.41
N VAL A 187 -2.63 -1.51 6.01
CA VAL A 187 -2.10 -0.25 6.57
C VAL A 187 -1.91 0.76 5.43
N ASP A 188 -1.30 0.33 4.34
CA ASP A 188 -1.01 1.13 3.15
C ASP A 188 -2.27 1.75 2.53
N ARG A 189 -3.27 0.90 2.27
CA ARG A 189 -4.57 1.31 1.73
C ARG A 189 -5.27 2.32 2.64
N ALA A 190 -5.17 2.13 3.96
CA ALA A 190 -5.75 3.06 4.91
C ALA A 190 -4.98 4.39 4.97
N ARG A 191 -3.64 4.37 4.94
CA ARG A 191 -2.80 5.57 4.85
C ARG A 191 -3.13 6.37 3.59
N MET A 192 -3.34 5.70 2.46
CA MET A 192 -3.74 6.36 1.21
C MET A 192 -5.12 7.02 1.31
N LEU A 193 -6.12 6.37 1.91
CA LEU A 193 -7.41 7.01 2.18
C LEU A 193 -7.26 8.24 3.07
N ILE A 194 -6.51 8.12 4.17
CA ILE A 194 -6.25 9.22 5.11
C ILE A 194 -5.57 10.38 4.40
N SER A 195 -4.59 10.13 3.53
CA SER A 195 -3.86 11.19 2.83
C SER A 195 -4.76 12.08 1.94
N ARG A 196 -5.89 11.54 1.47
CA ARG A 196 -6.87 12.29 0.65
C ARG A 196 -7.71 13.25 1.49
N GLU A 197 -7.95 12.93 2.75
CA GLU A 197 -8.84 13.70 3.63
C GLU A 197 -8.07 14.52 4.68
N TRP A 198 -7.07 13.92 5.30
CA TRP A 198 -6.27 14.48 6.39
C TRP A 198 -4.86 14.78 5.90
N LYS A 199 -4.71 15.90 5.19
CA LYS A 199 -3.48 16.30 4.49
C LYS A 199 -2.26 16.44 5.42
N GLU A 200 -2.49 16.72 6.69
CA GLU A 200 -1.48 16.82 7.74
C GLU A 200 -0.85 15.46 8.08
N SER A 201 -1.50 14.34 7.74
CA SER A 201 -0.98 12.99 8.00
C SER A 201 0.38 12.76 7.33
N SER A 202 0.54 13.14 6.06
CA SER A 202 1.79 13.00 5.32
C SER A 202 2.90 13.90 5.87
N GLN A 203 2.56 15.11 6.30
CA GLN A 203 3.52 16.03 6.93
C GLN A 203 4.03 15.48 8.26
N ARG A 204 3.14 14.91 9.08
CA ARG A 204 3.53 14.24 10.33
C ARG A 204 4.42 13.03 10.07
N ALA A 205 4.04 12.17 9.12
CA ALA A 205 4.87 11.02 8.74
C ALA A 205 6.28 11.45 8.30
N PHE A 206 6.38 12.50 7.47
CA PHE A 206 7.68 13.03 7.06
C PHE A 206 8.51 13.58 8.22
N GLY A 207 7.88 14.30 9.17
CA GLY A 207 8.55 14.73 10.40
C GLY A 207 9.09 13.57 11.23
N ASP A 208 8.40 12.43 11.23
CA ASP A 208 8.87 11.20 11.88
C ASP A 208 10.06 10.59 11.13
N HIS A 209 10.03 10.59 9.80
CA HIS A 209 11.15 10.07 8.99
C HIS A 209 12.42 10.88 9.21
N LEU A 210 12.32 12.21 9.29
CA LEU A 210 13.47 13.06 9.61
C LEU A 210 14.10 12.67 10.96
N ARG A 211 13.28 12.46 12.00
CA ARG A 211 13.77 12.04 13.32
C ARG A 211 14.42 10.67 13.31
N ILE A 212 13.86 9.72 12.56
CA ILE A 212 14.43 8.38 12.38
C ILE A 212 15.80 8.48 11.70
N VAL A 213 15.88 9.25 10.60
CA VAL A 213 17.12 9.42 9.83
C VAL A 213 18.18 10.17 10.63
N ASP A 214 17.80 11.23 11.35
CA ASP A 214 18.71 11.98 12.22
C ASP A 214 19.30 11.07 13.30
N ALA A 215 18.48 10.24 13.96
CA ALA A 215 18.93 9.28 14.96
C ALA A 215 19.84 8.19 14.37
N LEU A 216 19.48 7.66 13.19
CA LEU A 216 20.29 6.70 12.45
C LEU A 216 21.66 7.30 12.10
N PHE A 217 21.70 8.55 11.65
CA PHE A 217 22.90 9.28 11.27
C PHE A 217 23.78 9.66 12.45
N ALA A 218 23.18 9.95 13.61
CA ALA A 218 23.88 10.12 14.87
C ALA A 218 24.36 8.79 15.47
N GLN A 219 23.98 7.65 14.87
CA GLN A 219 24.22 6.30 15.40
C GLN A 219 23.68 6.09 16.82
N ASP A 220 22.66 6.86 17.21
CA ASP A 220 22.03 6.78 18.53
C ASP A 220 20.89 5.74 18.50
N LYS A 221 21.21 4.53 18.95
CA LYS A 221 20.25 3.41 19.01
C LYS A 221 19.07 3.68 19.95
N VAL A 222 19.27 4.47 21.01
CA VAL A 222 18.20 4.77 21.97
C VAL A 222 17.21 5.74 21.33
N LEU A 223 17.72 6.81 20.73
CA LEU A 223 16.89 7.78 20.02
C LEU A 223 16.20 7.15 18.81
N LEU A 224 16.89 6.28 18.07
CA LEU A 224 16.32 5.57 16.92
C LEU A 224 15.15 4.66 17.36
N ALA A 225 15.32 3.92 18.46
CA ALA A 225 14.29 3.03 18.97
C ALA A 225 13.03 3.80 19.38
N ALA A 226 13.22 4.94 20.07
CA ALA A 226 12.12 5.81 20.45
C ALA A 226 11.41 6.41 19.22
N ALA A 227 12.18 6.94 18.26
CA ALA A 227 11.62 7.54 17.04
C ALA A 227 10.80 6.53 16.22
N LEU A 228 11.29 5.30 16.09
CA LEU A 228 10.58 4.21 15.41
C LEU A 228 9.31 3.79 16.14
N ALA A 229 9.39 3.57 17.45
CA ALA A 229 8.23 3.19 18.25
C ALA A 229 7.12 4.23 18.15
N GLU A 230 7.46 5.51 18.24
CA GLU A 230 6.49 6.59 18.08
C GLU A 230 5.92 6.68 16.65
N HIS A 231 6.76 6.50 15.61
CA HIS A 231 6.31 6.53 14.22
C HIS A 231 5.25 5.45 13.95
N PHE A 232 5.55 4.19 14.32
CA PHE A 232 4.62 3.10 14.11
C PHE A 232 3.35 3.23 14.97
N ALA A 233 3.47 3.71 16.22
CA ALA A 233 2.32 4.00 17.06
C ALA A 233 1.41 5.07 16.43
N ARG A 234 1.97 6.22 16.00
CA ARG A 234 1.20 7.29 15.37
C ARG A 234 0.53 6.87 14.07
N VAL A 235 1.22 6.09 13.22
CA VAL A 235 0.63 5.57 11.99
C VAL A 235 -0.56 4.67 12.31
N LYS A 236 -0.39 3.74 13.26
CA LYS A 236 -1.46 2.82 13.68
C LYS A 236 -2.65 3.60 14.26
N GLU A 237 -2.41 4.51 15.20
CA GLU A 237 -3.44 5.32 15.85
C GLU A 237 -4.22 6.18 14.84
N SER A 238 -3.51 6.81 13.90
CA SER A 238 -4.14 7.62 12.85
C SER A 238 -5.07 6.78 11.97
N VAL A 239 -4.63 5.57 11.60
CA VAL A 239 -5.43 4.65 10.80
C VAL A 239 -6.66 4.14 11.55
N LEU A 240 -6.50 3.75 12.81
CA LEU A 240 -7.61 3.28 13.63
C LEU A 240 -8.63 4.40 13.87
N ALA A 241 -8.16 5.60 14.25
CA ALA A 241 -9.02 6.77 14.42
C ALA A 241 -9.83 7.08 13.15
N PHE A 242 -9.18 7.04 11.98
CA PHE A 242 -9.85 7.27 10.70
C PHE A 242 -10.92 6.21 10.39
N SER A 243 -10.65 4.94 10.70
CA SER A 243 -11.61 3.85 10.47
C SER A 243 -12.91 4.01 11.27
N HIS A 244 -12.84 4.58 12.49
CA HIS A 244 -14.00 4.74 13.38
C HIS A 244 -14.89 5.96 13.06
N ILE A 245 -14.37 7.00 12.38
CA ILE A 245 -15.05 8.29 12.33
C ILE A 245 -16.21 8.37 11.32
N SER A 246 -16.28 7.58 10.23
CA SER A 246 -17.48 7.42 9.36
C SER A 246 -17.32 6.47 8.17
N HIS A 247 -16.22 5.72 8.03
CA HIS A 247 -15.89 5.00 6.80
C HIS A 247 -16.25 3.50 6.83
N GLN A 248 -17.34 3.10 7.49
CA GLN A 248 -17.78 1.69 7.53
C GLN A 248 -17.97 1.05 6.15
N GLN A 249 -18.17 1.87 5.10
CA GLN A 249 -18.23 1.40 3.72
C GLN A 249 -16.87 0.88 3.19
N PHE A 250 -15.75 1.39 3.71
CA PHE A 250 -14.40 1.00 3.31
C PHE A 250 -13.73 0.04 4.29
N PHE A 251 -14.15 0.03 5.55
CA PHE A 251 -13.54 -0.78 6.61
C PHE A 251 -14.40 -1.97 7.04
N VAL A 252 -13.75 -2.99 7.58
CA VAL A 252 -14.35 -4.14 8.29
C VAL A 252 -13.54 -4.44 9.54
N GLU A 253 -14.17 -5.03 10.56
CA GLU A 253 -13.48 -5.48 11.77
C GLU A 253 -12.59 -6.69 11.50
#